data_AF-A0A536WLD8-F1
#
_entry.id   AF-A0A536WLD8-F1
#
_cell.length_a   1.000
_cell.length_b   1.000
_cell.length_c   1.000
_cell.angle_alpha   90.00
_cell.angle_beta   90.00
_cell.angle_gamma   90.00
#
_symmetry.space_group_name_H-M   'P 1'
#
loop_
_entity.id
_entity.type
_entity.pdbx_description
1 polymer ?
#
loop_
_entity_poly.entity_id
_entity_poly.type
_entity_poly.pdbx_seq_one_letter_code
_entity_poly.pdbx_strand_id
1 'polypeptide(L)' 'MIKPPKERVLPRGRVATWNREQLDKLTTLDLRALLENAERLNETEISALCQELLASRRRRKAATARG' A
#
# COMPACT_ATOMS: atom_id res chain seq x y z
N MET A 1 16.11 -3.95 -32.64
CA MET A 1 16.64 -3.80 -31.26
C MET A 1 15.67 -2.91 -30.48
N ILE A 2 14.64 -3.51 -29.87
CA ILE A 2 13.61 -2.77 -29.12
C ILE A 2 14.20 -2.47 -27.74
N LYS A 3 14.47 -1.19 -27.44
CA LYS A 3 14.88 -0.75 -26.11
C LYS A 3 13.69 -0.96 -25.15
N PRO A 4 13.87 -1.60 -23.98
CA PRO A 4 12.79 -1.71 -23.02
C PRO A 4 12.30 -0.31 -22.62
N PRO A 5 11.00 -0.10 -22.39
CA PRO A 5 10.51 1.16 -21.88
C PRO A 5 11.27 1.47 -20.60
N LYS A 6 11.87 2.66 -20.53
CA LYS A 6 12.55 3.13 -19.33
C LYS A 6 11.49 3.16 -18.22
N GLU A 7 11.52 2.20 -17.32
CA GLU A 7 10.81 2.29 -16.06
C GLU A 7 11.16 3.66 -15.47
N ARG A 8 10.17 4.55 -15.41
CA ARG A 8 10.29 5.78 -14.65
C ARG A 8 10.35 5.37 -13.19
N VAL A 9 11.54 4.98 -12.76
CA VAL A 9 11.90 4.94 -11.36
C VAL A 9 11.75 6.38 -10.89
N LEU A 10 10.60 6.70 -10.30
CA LEU A 10 10.36 7.99 -9.70
C LEU A 10 11.52 8.24 -8.72
N PRO A 11 12.10 9.45 -8.69
CA PRO A 11 13.17 9.75 -7.76
C PRO A 11 12.72 9.37 -6.35
N ARG A 12 13.56 8.64 -5.61
CA ARG A 12 13.31 8.15 -4.23
C ARG A 12 12.91 9.26 -3.25
N GLY A 13 13.00 10.54 -3.66
CA GLY A 13 12.56 11.72 -2.92
C GLY A 13 11.05 12.01 -2.94
N ARG A 14 10.17 11.00 -3.07
CA ARG A 14 8.71 11.21 -2.91
C ARG A 14 8.00 10.11 -2.11
N VAL A 15 8.73 9.39 -1.25
CA VAL A 15 8.11 8.53 -0.22
C VAL A 15 7.37 9.39 0.82
N ALA A 16 7.77 10.66 0.99
CA ALA A 16 7.20 11.63 1.94
C ALA A 16 5.75 12.08 1.69
N THR A 17 5.04 11.56 0.67
CA THR A 17 3.65 11.98 0.41
C THR A 17 2.61 11.02 0.98
N TRP A 18 2.97 9.77 1.26
CA TRP A 18 2.00 8.73 1.61
C TRP A 18 1.58 8.85 3.08
N ASN A 19 0.47 9.53 3.33
CA ASN A 19 -0.15 9.59 4.65
C ASN A 19 -1.25 8.52 4.79
N ARG A 20 -1.61 8.21 6.04
CA ARG A 20 -2.65 7.22 6.36
C ARG A 20 -3.98 7.51 5.67
N GLU A 21 -4.36 8.77 5.53
CA GLU A 21 -5.61 9.20 4.90
C GLU A 21 -5.63 8.88 3.39
N GLN A 22 -4.51 9.05 2.70
CA GLN A 22 -4.38 8.67 1.30
C GLN A 22 -4.43 7.16 1.12
N LEU A 23 -3.75 6.42 2.00
CA LEU A 23 -3.77 4.96 2.00
C LEU A 23 -5.17 4.39 2.28
N ASP A 24 -5.97 5.03 3.15
CA ASP A 24 -7.33 4.55 3.43
C ASP A 24 -8.28 4.72 2.24
N LYS A 25 -7.97 5.59 1.27
CA LYS A 25 -8.75 5.72 0.03
C LYS A 25 -8.52 4.56 -0.95
N LEU A 26 -7.42 3.83 -0.82
CA LEU A 26 -7.08 2.72 -1.70
C LEU A 26 -8.02 1.53 -1.50
N THR A 27 -8.22 0.71 -2.53
CA THR A 27 -8.99 -0.54 -2.35
C THR A 27 -8.19 -1.55 -1.52
N THR A 28 -8.83 -2.65 -1.11
CA THR A 28 -8.12 -3.73 -0.38
C THR A 28 -7.09 -4.42 -1.27
N LEU A 29 -7.36 -4.48 -2.59
CA LEU A 29 -6.43 -5.04 -3.56
C LEU A 29 -5.20 -4.15 -3.72
N ASP A 30 -5.42 -2.83 -3.86
CA ASP A 30 -4.34 -1.86 -3.99
C ASP A 30 -3.44 -1.83 -2.75
N LEU A 31 -4.02 -1.89 -1.54
CA LEU A 31 -3.24 -1.95 -0.30
C LEU A 31 -2.37 -3.21 -0.20
N ARG A 32 -2.81 -4.35 -0.76
CA ARG A 32 -2.01 -5.58 -0.78
C ARG A 32 -0.84 -5.47 -1.76
N ALA A 33 -1.10 -4.96 -2.97
CA ALA A 33 -0.06 -4.73 -3.96
C ALA A 33 0.98 -3.70 -3.47
N LEU A 34 0.52 -2.68 -2.73
CA LEU A 34 1.41 -1.71 -2.11
C LEU A 34 2.24 -2.32 -0.98
N LEU A 35 1.64 -3.14 -0.12
CA LEU A 35 2.36 -3.85 0.95
C LEU A 35 3.48 -4.72 0.40
N GLU A 36 3.20 -5.52 -0.63
CA GLU A 36 4.21 -6.38 -1.26
C GLU A 36 5.39 -5.56 -1.82
N ASN A 37 5.08 -4.43 -2.46
CA ASN A 37 6.11 -3.52 -2.96
C ASN A 37 6.91 -2.86 -1.83
N ALA A 38 6.24 -2.45 -0.76
CA ALA A 38 6.88 -1.83 0.40
C ALA A 38 7.81 -2.83 1.10
N GLU A 39 7.39 -4.08 1.28
CA GLU A 39 8.22 -5.17 1.82
C GLU A 39 9.44 -5.45 0.92
N ARG A 40 9.25 -5.55 -0.40
CA ARG A 40 10.34 -5.76 -1.36
C ARG A 40 11.36 -4.62 -1.36
N LEU A 41 10.92 -3.39 -1.11
CA LEU A 41 11.75 -2.19 -1.08
C LEU A 41 12.29 -1.86 0.32
N ASN A 42 11.93 -2.64 1.36
CA ASN A 42 12.23 -2.37 2.77
C ASN A 42 11.67 -1.03 3.30
N GLU A 43 10.53 -0.58 2.78
CA GLU A 43 9.81 0.60 3.24
C GLU A 43 8.93 0.26 4.47
N THR A 44 9.57 0.15 5.63
CA THR A 44 8.95 -0.38 6.87
C THR A 44 7.74 0.41 7.35
N GLU A 45 7.78 1.74 7.26
CA GLU A 45 6.67 2.61 7.68
C GLU A 45 5.42 2.41 6.83
N ILE A 46 5.60 2.32 5.50
CA ILE A 46 4.49 2.09 4.56
C ILE A 46 3.92 0.69 4.74
N SER A 47 4.77 -0.33 4.93
CA SER A 47 4.32 -1.68 5.23
C SER A 47 3.48 -1.73 6.50
N ALA A 48 3.92 -1.07 7.58
CA ALA A 48 3.17 -1.01 8.84
C ALA A 48 1.79 -0.35 8.64
N LEU A 49 1.74 0.79 7.96
CA LEU A 49 0.48 1.48 7.66
C LEU A 49 -0.49 0.61 6.83
N CYS A 50 0.02 -0.10 5.81
CA CYS A 50 -0.80 -0.99 5.00
C CYS A 50 -1.36 -2.15 5.83
N GLN A 51 -0.54 -2.77 6.69
CA GLN A 51 -0.97 -3.86 7.57
C GLN A 51 -2.08 -3.41 8.54
N GLU A 52 -1.92 -2.23 9.17
CA GLU A 52 -2.93 -1.67 10.06
C GLU A 52 -4.27 -1.42 9.36
N LEU A 53 -4.25 -0.85 8.15
CA LEU A 53 -5.46 -0.56 7.38
C LEU A 53 -6.15 -1.86 6.93
N LEU A 54 -5.39 -2.85 6.46
CA LEU A 54 -5.91 -4.17 6.10
C LEU A 54 -6.55 -4.89 7.31
N ALA A 55 -5.89 -4.87 8.46
CA ALA A 55 -6.43 -5.44 9.69
C ALA A 55 -7.72 -4.74 10.15
N SER A 56 -7.76 -3.41 10.05
CA SER A 56 -8.93 -2.60 10.40
C SER A 56 -10.12 -2.88 9.47
N ARG A 57 -9.88 -3.08 8.17
CA ARG A 57 -10.92 -3.48 7.21
C ARG A 57 -11.45 -4.88 7.48
N ARG A 58 -10.58 -5.84 7.82
CA ARG A 58 -11.00 -7.19 8.21
C ARG A 58 -11.91 -7.17 9.43
N ARG A 59 -11.56 -6.36 10.44
CA ARG A 59 -12.38 -6.16 11.65
C ARG A 59 -13.75 -5.55 11.33
N ARG A 60 -13.80 -4.51 10.48
CA ARG A 60 -15.07 -3.91 10.03
C ARG A 60 -15.97 -4.92 9.34
N LYS A 61 -15.43 -5.72 8.40
CA LYS A 61 -16.20 -6.78 7.72
C LYS A 61 -16.74 -7.83 8.70
N ALA A 62 -15.93 -8.25 9.68
CA ALA A 62 -16.34 -9.21 10.70
C ALA A 62 -17.38 -8.66 11.69
N ALA A 63 -17.45 -7.35 11.89
CA ALA A 63 -18.50 -6.71 12.66
C ALA A 63 -19.83 -6.70 11.90
N THR A 64 -19.81 -6.32 10.62
CA THR A 64 -21.00 -6.37 9.75
C THR A 64 -21.58 -7.78 9.57
N ALA A 65 -20.74 -8.81 9.51
CA ALA A 65 -21.23 -10.19 9.32
C ALA A 65 -21.86 -10.81 10.59
N ARG A 66 -21.77 -10.15 11.75
CA ARG A 66 -22.27 -10.66 13.04
C ARG A 66 -23.49 -9.91 13.57
N GLY A 67 -23.95 -8.87 12.87
CA GLY A 67 -25.19 -8.14 13.17
C GLY A 67 -26.26 -8.47 12.16
#